data_AF-A0A955MZF7-F1
#
_entry.id   AF-A0A955MZF7-F1
#
_cell.length_a   1.000
_cell.length_b   1.000
_cell.length_c   1.000
_cell.angle_alpha   90.00
_cell.angle_beta   90.00
_cell.angle_gamma   90.00
#
_symmetry.space_group_name_H-M   'P 1'
#
loop_
_entity.id
_entity.type
_entity.pdbx_description
1 polymer ?
#
loop_
_entity_poly.entity_id
_entity_poly.type
_entity_poly.pdbx_seq_one_letter_code
_entity_poly.pdbx_strand_id
1 'polypeptide(L)'
;DDEHADLLDVVNEPLVPIYRITANYEPGIRVNNIEMTARSEESHEAGLNIPTSWWNQKIPQGPGDVPSPGTFPPDDFHWEAIERLDGGQEVILTVHPFFYNAETLDATFYQSFSFHIDFVTTTVNIEDVTVKFPEVPLVSQQFIDVYVENTGAEPKDVNLSIEISDIGTDDVVNSQSQLVSGLPKSGSAMRSFTWNPSGFPATHYQLTARASDANTGADLAAGFNQFRVGDPRAAIVDFYINTQTPGYISDGEVADIGMEVRSGGDIPVDGTMTIQIRHADEGNIVAQWENKFKGLEPETNLPFATTWDSTDILQGEYQLIGWVEHTGGTTDQEIIPFRTKKNMHWEWDSMRDVYGHGDKIFGTANLHEPDGTLVGLADEANLLIVRPNLALISPPLDTHAGDPNYSTQLIVHAGEPSGLHALVSDATKEGYRYSLGGRWFVVTDNSFAMTANPPVAVADGMTAIHVESEVVNEGGSPIPDGTLMTVNPFVGTIVQDASPGQAGRQVESVGGRFEFDWRSPAFTSLEAFAHGFLGGADRPQSGISAVFKGIDFNGNRWVDVADIGSVRVAEGDVV
;
A
#
# COMPACT_ATOMS: atom_id res chain seq x y z
N ASP A 1 -10.77 -51.23 -26.46
CA ASP A 1 -11.51 -49.99 -26.20
C ASP A 1 -11.44 -49.11 -27.42
N ASP A 2 -12.61 -48.68 -27.89
CA ASP A 2 -12.86 -47.95 -29.15
C ASP A 2 -12.41 -46.47 -29.09
N GLU A 3 -11.52 -46.09 -28.16
CA GLU A 3 -11.17 -44.68 -27.86
C GLU A 3 -9.69 -44.32 -28.06
N HIS A 4 -8.87 -45.18 -28.67
CA HIS A 4 -7.41 -44.95 -28.79
C HIS A 4 -6.84 -44.82 -30.22
N ALA A 5 -7.70 -44.75 -31.23
CA ALA A 5 -7.28 -44.57 -32.61
C ALA A 5 -7.22 -43.07 -32.96
N ASP A 6 -6.02 -42.50 -32.82
CA ASP A 6 -5.71 -41.15 -33.27
C ASP A 6 -5.12 -41.16 -34.69
N LEU A 7 -5.03 -39.99 -35.32
CA LEU A 7 -4.31 -39.79 -36.59
C LEU A 7 -3.04 -39.00 -36.32
N LEU A 8 -1.94 -39.37 -36.98
CA LEU A 8 -0.75 -38.53 -37.04
C LEU A 8 -1.04 -37.35 -37.96
N ASP A 9 -1.16 -36.17 -37.35
CA ASP A 9 -1.39 -34.91 -38.05
C ASP A 9 -0.08 -34.11 -38.12
N VAL A 10 0.68 -34.33 -39.19
CA VAL A 10 1.85 -33.52 -39.54
C VAL A 10 1.54 -32.79 -40.84
N VAL A 11 1.70 -31.47 -40.84
CA VAL A 11 1.39 -30.62 -41.99
C VAL A 11 2.12 -31.12 -43.23
N ASN A 12 1.39 -31.23 -44.35
CA ASN A 12 1.86 -31.74 -45.64
C ASN A 12 2.21 -33.24 -45.68
N GLU A 13 2.06 -33.99 -44.58
CA GLU A 13 2.27 -35.44 -44.55
C GLU A 13 0.96 -36.22 -44.69
N PRO A 14 1.00 -37.50 -45.12
CA PRO A 14 -0.17 -38.36 -45.20
C PRO A 14 -0.82 -38.60 -43.84
N LEU A 15 -2.16 -38.54 -43.78
CA LEU A 15 -2.93 -38.85 -42.58
C LEU A 15 -2.92 -40.36 -42.31
N VAL A 16 -2.07 -40.80 -41.38
CA VAL A 16 -1.89 -42.20 -41.01
C VAL A 16 -2.35 -42.46 -39.57
N PRO A 17 -2.90 -43.64 -39.25
CA PRO A 17 -3.34 -43.96 -37.90
C PRO A 17 -2.16 -44.13 -36.95
N ILE A 18 -2.35 -43.71 -35.70
CA ILE A 18 -1.44 -43.93 -34.57
C ILE A 18 -2.18 -44.57 -33.42
N TYR A 19 -1.43 -45.22 -32.54
CA TYR A 19 -1.95 -45.77 -31.30
C TYR A 19 -1.19 -45.18 -30.12
N ARG A 20 -1.89 -44.47 -29.23
CA ARG A 20 -1.29 -43.84 -28.06
C ARG A 20 -1.68 -44.58 -26.79
N ILE A 21 -0.68 -44.97 -26.01
CA ILE A 21 -0.85 -45.58 -24.70
C ILE A 21 -0.31 -44.60 -23.66
N THR A 22 -1.15 -44.28 -22.68
CA THR A 22 -0.75 -43.47 -21.53
C THR A 22 -0.74 -44.34 -20.28
N ALA A 23 0.39 -44.35 -19.57
CA ALA A 23 0.56 -45.08 -18.33
C ALA A 23 1.03 -44.14 -17.22
N ASN A 24 0.36 -44.18 -16.07
CA ASN A 24 0.74 -43.41 -14.90
C ASN A 24 1.56 -44.29 -13.95
N TYR A 25 2.73 -43.81 -13.56
CA TYR A 25 3.60 -44.40 -12.57
C TYR A 25 3.59 -43.56 -11.30
N GLU A 26 3.40 -44.23 -10.17
CA GLU A 26 3.36 -43.60 -8.85
C GLU A 26 4.73 -42.97 -8.48
N PRO A 27 4.74 -41.98 -7.60
CA PRO A 27 5.98 -41.40 -7.08
C PRO A 27 6.95 -42.47 -6.57
N GLY A 28 8.23 -42.33 -6.93
CA GLY A 28 9.27 -43.32 -6.61
C GLY A 28 9.41 -44.46 -7.62
N ILE A 29 8.69 -44.43 -8.75
CA ILE A 29 8.97 -45.28 -9.93
C ILE A 29 9.38 -44.39 -11.10
N ARG A 30 10.48 -44.74 -11.76
CA ARG A 30 11.05 -44.02 -12.91
C ARG A 30 11.20 -44.96 -14.09
N VAL A 31 10.52 -44.67 -15.20
CA VAL A 31 10.75 -45.34 -16.47
C VAL A 31 12.01 -44.76 -17.10
N ASN A 32 12.99 -45.63 -17.37
CA ASN A 32 14.27 -45.24 -17.94
C ASN A 32 14.34 -45.54 -19.44
N ASN A 33 13.64 -46.56 -19.91
CA ASN A 33 13.70 -47.02 -21.28
C ASN A 33 12.46 -47.81 -21.67
N ILE A 34 12.08 -47.72 -22.95
CA ILE A 34 11.03 -48.53 -23.56
C ILE A 34 11.58 -49.07 -24.88
N GLU A 35 11.63 -50.39 -24.99
CA GLU A 35 12.15 -51.08 -26.17
C GLU A 35 11.06 -51.92 -26.83
N MET A 36 10.92 -51.80 -28.15
CA MET A 36 10.09 -52.73 -28.89
C MET A 36 10.80 -54.09 -29.00
N THR A 37 10.19 -55.13 -28.45
CA THR A 37 10.76 -56.50 -28.44
C THR A 37 10.22 -57.36 -29.57
N ALA A 38 9.01 -57.07 -30.04
CA ALA A 38 8.42 -57.76 -31.19
C ALA A 38 7.34 -56.90 -31.85
N ARG A 39 7.10 -57.15 -33.13
CA ARG A 39 5.90 -56.74 -33.86
C ARG A 39 5.36 -57.89 -34.69
N SER A 40 4.11 -57.79 -35.14
CA SER A 40 3.48 -58.82 -35.97
C SER A 40 4.22 -59.01 -37.30
N GLU A 41 3.80 -60.01 -38.06
CA GLU A 41 4.18 -60.07 -39.48
C GLU A 41 3.68 -58.84 -40.23
N GLU A 42 4.44 -58.50 -41.27
CA GLU A 42 4.19 -57.38 -42.15
C GLU A 42 2.96 -57.67 -43.03
N SER A 43 2.02 -56.73 -43.09
CA SER A 43 0.96 -56.70 -44.09
C SER A 43 1.22 -55.58 -45.07
N HIS A 44 0.94 -55.82 -46.36
CA HIS A 44 1.23 -54.88 -47.44
C HIS A 44 -0.02 -54.65 -48.29
N GLU A 45 -0.27 -53.39 -48.63
CA GLU A 45 -1.35 -52.96 -49.53
C GLU A 45 -0.79 -51.93 -50.52
N ALA A 46 -1.20 -51.99 -51.79
CA ALA A 46 -0.72 -51.09 -52.85
C ALA A 46 -1.86 -50.28 -53.46
N GLY A 47 -1.53 -49.09 -53.96
CA GLY A 47 -2.48 -48.22 -54.65
C GLY A 47 -3.43 -47.47 -53.70
N LEU A 48 -3.04 -47.29 -52.44
CA LEU A 48 -3.79 -46.49 -51.48
C LEU A 48 -3.57 -45.01 -51.77
N ASN A 49 -4.65 -44.24 -51.88
CA ASN A 49 -4.58 -42.79 -52.07
C ASN A 49 -5.01 -42.10 -50.76
N ILE A 50 -4.05 -41.87 -49.88
CA ILE A 50 -4.28 -41.29 -48.55
C ILE A 50 -4.21 -39.76 -48.64
N PRO A 51 -5.20 -39.03 -48.09
CA PRO A 51 -5.15 -37.57 -48.06
C PRO A 51 -4.00 -37.08 -47.18
N THR A 52 -3.40 -35.96 -47.58
CA THR A 52 -2.41 -35.26 -46.76
C THR A 52 -3.09 -34.36 -45.74
N SER A 53 -2.43 -34.19 -44.59
CA SER A 53 -2.90 -33.26 -43.58
C SER A 53 -2.63 -31.81 -43.99
N TRP A 54 -3.55 -30.94 -43.62
CA TRP A 54 -3.52 -29.52 -43.91
C TRP A 54 -4.15 -28.76 -42.73
N TRP A 55 -3.45 -27.75 -42.22
CA TRP A 55 -4.05 -26.80 -41.28
C TRP A 55 -5.05 -25.88 -42.00
N ASN A 56 -6.06 -25.41 -41.28
CA ASN A 56 -7.25 -24.70 -41.77
C ASN A 56 -7.01 -23.36 -42.54
N GLN A 57 -5.80 -23.07 -43.00
CA GLN A 57 -5.55 -21.96 -43.92
C GLN A 57 -5.69 -22.42 -45.38
N LYS A 58 -6.75 -21.95 -46.04
CA LYS A 58 -6.88 -21.96 -47.51
C LYS A 58 -5.80 -21.08 -48.14
N ILE A 59 -4.55 -21.53 -48.13
CA ILE A 59 -3.49 -20.97 -48.99
C ILE A 59 -3.47 -21.85 -50.25
N PRO A 60 -3.47 -21.27 -51.47
CA PRO A 60 -3.30 -22.04 -52.70
C PRO A 60 -2.00 -22.82 -52.62
N GLN A 61 -2.03 -24.11 -52.98
CA GLN A 61 -0.87 -24.99 -52.85
C GLN A 61 0.38 -24.35 -53.44
N GLY A 62 1.38 -24.10 -52.59
CA GLY A 62 2.68 -23.61 -52.97
C GLY A 62 3.58 -24.77 -53.38
N PRO A 63 4.70 -24.52 -54.08
CA PRO A 63 5.67 -25.55 -54.50
C PRO A 63 6.46 -26.21 -53.33
N GLY A 64 5.91 -26.22 -52.11
CA GLY A 64 6.43 -26.93 -50.94
C GLY A 64 5.40 -27.85 -50.26
N ASP A 65 4.21 -28.03 -50.85
CA ASP A 65 3.12 -28.85 -50.30
C ASP A 65 3.18 -30.32 -50.76
N VAL A 66 4.39 -30.86 -50.87
CA VAL A 66 4.63 -32.25 -51.26
C VAL A 66 5.01 -33.02 -49.98
N PRO A 67 4.40 -34.20 -49.74
CA PRO A 67 4.83 -35.10 -48.67
C PRO A 67 6.33 -35.35 -48.69
N SER A 68 6.89 -35.67 -47.52
CA SER A 68 8.29 -36.07 -47.47
C SER A 68 8.53 -37.29 -48.37
N PRO A 69 9.63 -37.32 -49.13
CA PRO A 69 9.94 -38.47 -49.98
C PRO A 69 10.20 -39.71 -49.12
N GLY A 70 9.70 -40.86 -49.56
CA GLY A 70 9.88 -42.14 -48.88
C GLY A 70 8.69 -42.55 -48.01
N THR A 71 8.98 -43.33 -46.98
CA THR A 71 7.98 -43.93 -46.09
C THR A 71 7.75 -43.05 -44.87
N PHE A 72 6.49 -42.75 -44.58
CA PHE A 72 6.04 -41.98 -43.42
C PHE A 72 5.12 -42.83 -42.54
N PRO A 73 5.25 -42.80 -41.19
CA PRO A 73 6.25 -42.08 -40.40
C PRO A 73 7.65 -42.72 -40.50
N PRO A 74 8.73 -42.00 -40.10
CA PRO A 74 10.10 -42.52 -40.21
C PRO A 74 10.46 -43.59 -39.17
N ASP A 75 9.78 -43.58 -38.02
CA ASP A 75 10.08 -44.43 -36.87
C ASP A 75 8.91 -45.34 -36.52
N ASP A 76 9.18 -46.47 -35.85
CA ASP A 76 8.14 -47.44 -35.46
C ASP A 76 7.29 -46.97 -34.27
N PHE A 77 7.92 -46.25 -33.35
CA PHE A 77 7.30 -45.72 -32.15
C PHE A 77 8.18 -44.60 -31.58
N HIS A 78 7.60 -43.79 -30.71
CA HIS A 78 8.34 -42.91 -29.81
C HIS A 78 7.65 -42.92 -28.46
N TRP A 79 8.38 -42.54 -27.42
CA TRP A 79 7.82 -42.36 -26.10
C TRP A 79 8.37 -41.12 -25.44
N GLU A 80 7.58 -40.56 -24.55
CA GLU A 80 7.95 -39.44 -23.69
C GLU A 80 7.50 -39.74 -22.27
N ALA A 81 8.20 -39.15 -21.31
CA ALA A 81 7.84 -39.19 -19.91
C ALA A 81 7.65 -37.77 -19.41
N ILE A 82 6.43 -37.49 -18.98
CA ILE A 82 6.00 -36.22 -18.42
C ILE A 82 6.02 -36.33 -16.91
N GLU A 83 6.70 -35.40 -16.28
CA GLU A 83 6.84 -35.35 -14.83
C GLU A 83 5.60 -34.71 -14.21
N ARG A 84 5.04 -35.36 -13.20
CA ARG A 84 3.86 -34.87 -12.50
C ARG A 84 4.26 -34.10 -11.25
N LEU A 85 3.42 -33.14 -10.86
CA LEU A 85 3.63 -32.32 -9.66
C LEU A 85 3.69 -33.12 -8.35
N ASP A 86 3.13 -34.33 -8.32
CA ASP A 86 3.19 -35.24 -7.17
C ASP A 86 4.47 -36.09 -7.13
N GLY A 87 5.39 -35.91 -8.08
CA GLY A 87 6.61 -36.70 -8.23
C GLY A 87 6.41 -38.03 -8.95
N GLY A 88 5.19 -38.31 -9.44
CA GLY A 88 4.90 -39.42 -10.34
C GLY A 88 5.31 -39.12 -11.78
N GLN A 89 5.19 -40.11 -12.65
CA GLN A 89 5.55 -39.98 -14.07
C GLN A 89 4.40 -40.46 -14.95
N GLU A 90 3.96 -39.63 -15.89
CA GLU A 90 3.05 -40.02 -16.95
C GLU A 90 3.87 -40.36 -18.19
N VAL A 91 3.78 -41.61 -18.63
CA VAL A 91 4.49 -42.10 -19.81
C VAL A 91 3.52 -42.20 -20.96
N ILE A 92 3.84 -41.54 -22.06
CA ILE A 92 3.08 -41.57 -23.30
C ILE A 92 3.91 -42.34 -24.33
N LEU A 93 3.42 -43.51 -24.74
CA LEU A 93 3.98 -44.32 -25.82
C LEU A 93 3.09 -44.16 -27.05
N THR A 94 3.65 -43.61 -28.13
CA THR A 94 2.99 -43.47 -29.42
C THR A 94 3.58 -44.50 -30.38
N VAL A 95 2.74 -45.40 -30.88
CA VAL A 95 3.10 -46.46 -31.83
C VAL A 95 2.57 -46.10 -33.21
N HIS A 96 3.39 -46.33 -34.23
CA HIS A 96 3.03 -46.14 -35.64
C HIS A 96 2.74 -47.51 -36.29
N PRO A 97 1.48 -47.95 -36.32
CA PRO A 97 1.12 -49.24 -36.91
C PRO A 97 1.11 -49.23 -38.44
N PHE A 98 1.12 -48.07 -39.07
CA PHE A 98 0.87 -47.89 -40.49
C PHE A 98 1.89 -46.95 -41.11
N PHE A 99 2.57 -47.45 -42.14
CA PHE A 99 3.61 -46.77 -42.89
C PHE A 99 3.18 -46.63 -44.34
N TYR A 100 3.36 -45.45 -44.92
CA TYR A 100 2.86 -45.15 -46.24
C TYR A 100 3.88 -44.36 -47.06
N ASN A 101 4.02 -44.71 -48.32
CA ASN A 101 4.84 -44.01 -49.29
C ASN A 101 3.94 -43.29 -50.31
N ALA A 102 3.92 -41.96 -50.25
CA ALA A 102 3.08 -41.15 -51.12
C ALA A 102 3.52 -41.16 -52.60
N GLU A 103 4.77 -41.53 -52.91
CA GLU A 103 5.28 -41.62 -54.28
C GLU A 103 4.87 -42.92 -54.97
N THR A 104 4.87 -44.03 -54.22
CA THR A 104 4.53 -45.36 -54.76
C THR A 104 3.08 -45.78 -54.49
N LEU A 105 2.40 -45.10 -53.57
CA LEU A 105 1.07 -45.45 -53.06
C LEU A 105 1.02 -46.81 -52.33
N ASP A 106 2.19 -47.29 -51.89
CA ASP A 106 2.29 -48.52 -51.11
C ASP A 106 2.18 -48.21 -49.61
N ALA A 107 1.55 -49.11 -48.88
CA ALA A 107 1.49 -49.08 -47.44
C ALA A 107 1.89 -50.42 -46.83
N THR A 108 2.55 -50.31 -45.69
CA THR A 108 2.96 -51.43 -44.86
C THR A 108 2.37 -51.22 -43.47
N PHE A 109 1.79 -52.27 -42.87
CA PHE A 109 1.21 -52.15 -41.54
C PHE A 109 1.39 -53.41 -40.69
N TYR A 110 1.34 -53.19 -39.37
CA TYR A 110 1.54 -54.20 -38.34
C TYR A 110 0.37 -54.15 -37.35
N GLN A 111 -0.11 -55.32 -36.94
CA GLN A 111 -1.32 -55.46 -36.12
C GLN A 111 -1.04 -55.55 -34.62
N SER A 112 0.15 -55.98 -34.22
CA SER A 112 0.51 -56.15 -32.82
C SER A 112 1.93 -55.72 -32.55
N PHE A 113 2.14 -55.09 -31.40
CA PHE A 113 3.44 -54.62 -30.93
C PHE A 113 3.62 -55.07 -29.47
N SER A 114 4.86 -55.46 -29.14
CA SER A 114 5.24 -55.87 -27.79
C SER A 114 6.42 -55.02 -27.32
N PHE A 115 6.30 -54.46 -26.13
CA PHE A 115 7.31 -53.58 -25.56
C PHE A 115 7.85 -54.14 -24.24
N HIS A 116 9.14 -53.95 -24.00
CA HIS A 116 9.77 -54.08 -22.70
C HIS A 116 9.93 -52.68 -22.10
N ILE A 117 9.59 -52.54 -20.83
CA ILE A 117 9.68 -51.26 -20.11
C ILE A 117 10.67 -51.46 -18.97
N ASP A 118 11.80 -50.77 -19.04
CA ASP A 118 12.77 -50.73 -17.95
C ASP A 118 12.40 -49.58 -17.01
N PHE A 119 12.14 -49.94 -15.75
CA PHE A 119 11.88 -48.97 -14.70
C PHE A 119 12.70 -49.27 -13.46
N VAL A 120 12.96 -48.23 -12.67
CA VAL A 120 13.66 -48.31 -11.40
C VAL A 120 12.74 -47.79 -10.30
N THR A 121 12.68 -48.53 -9.19
CA THR A 121 12.11 -48.03 -7.94
C THR A 121 13.20 -47.27 -7.18
N THR A 122 12.90 -46.04 -6.78
CA THR A 122 13.85 -45.09 -6.20
C THR A 122 13.31 -44.47 -4.92
N THR A 123 14.21 -44.28 -3.95
CA THR A 123 13.96 -43.51 -2.73
C THR A 123 14.60 -42.13 -2.78
N VAL A 124 15.27 -41.81 -3.90
CA VAL A 124 15.87 -40.51 -4.15
C VAL A 124 14.82 -39.59 -4.75
N ASN A 125 14.76 -38.36 -4.26
CA ASN A 125 13.87 -37.31 -4.76
C ASN A 125 14.66 -36.00 -4.91
N ILE A 126 14.28 -35.16 -5.87
CA ILE A 126 14.70 -33.76 -5.88
C ILE A 126 13.59 -32.98 -5.18
N GLU A 127 13.85 -32.52 -3.96
CA GLU A 127 12.87 -31.80 -3.14
C GLU A 127 12.59 -30.42 -3.73
N ASP A 128 13.64 -29.73 -4.18
CA ASP A 128 13.54 -28.38 -4.68
C ASP A 128 14.71 -28.04 -5.61
N VAL A 129 14.44 -27.14 -6.54
CA VAL A 129 15.39 -26.57 -7.48
C VAL A 129 15.16 -25.08 -7.45
N THR A 130 16.10 -24.33 -6.88
CA THR A 130 15.92 -22.89 -6.67
C THR A 130 16.93 -22.08 -7.45
N VAL A 131 16.43 -21.00 -8.03
CA VAL A 131 17.23 -19.89 -8.55
C VAL A 131 17.02 -18.73 -7.59
N LYS A 132 18.08 -17.99 -7.29
CA LYS A 132 18.05 -16.90 -6.30
C LYS A 132 16.94 -15.87 -6.55
N PHE A 133 16.64 -15.59 -7.81
CA PHE A 133 15.65 -14.62 -8.23
C PHE A 133 14.75 -15.22 -9.33
N PRO A 134 13.44 -14.92 -9.34
CA PRO A 134 12.55 -15.30 -10.43
C PRO A 134 12.88 -14.54 -11.72
N GLU A 135 13.26 -13.25 -11.62
CA GLU A 135 13.92 -12.50 -12.68
C GLU A 135 15.43 -12.46 -12.45
N VAL A 136 16.17 -13.14 -13.31
CA VAL A 136 17.64 -13.26 -13.27
C VAL A 136 18.26 -12.07 -14.00
N PRO A 137 19.05 -11.21 -13.33
CA PRO A 137 19.71 -10.10 -14.01
C PRO A 137 20.84 -10.58 -14.94
N LEU A 138 20.91 -10.00 -16.14
CA LEU A 138 21.85 -10.31 -17.23
C LEU A 138 23.33 -10.19 -16.85
N VAL A 139 23.64 -9.34 -15.87
CA VAL A 139 25.03 -8.99 -15.50
C VAL A 139 25.54 -9.76 -14.29
N SER A 140 24.73 -10.61 -13.68
CA SER A 140 25.07 -11.27 -12.41
C SER A 140 25.20 -12.78 -12.58
N GLN A 141 26.29 -13.33 -12.03
CA GLN A 141 26.44 -14.77 -11.89
C GLN A 141 25.34 -15.30 -10.95
N GLN A 142 24.56 -16.25 -11.44
CA GLN A 142 23.52 -16.92 -10.68
C GLN A 142 24.05 -18.14 -9.96
N PHE A 143 23.44 -18.39 -8.81
CA PHE A 143 23.59 -19.62 -8.05
C PHE A 143 22.28 -20.40 -8.18
N ILE A 144 22.42 -21.66 -8.53
CA ILE A 144 21.33 -22.61 -8.68
C ILE A 144 21.51 -23.66 -7.60
N ASP A 145 20.59 -23.71 -6.64
CA ASP A 145 20.65 -24.65 -5.53
C ASP A 145 19.66 -25.78 -5.78
N VAL A 146 20.16 -27.01 -5.73
CA VAL A 146 19.38 -28.22 -5.91
C VAL A 146 19.41 -29.01 -4.61
N TYR A 147 18.22 -29.26 -4.07
CA TYR A 147 18.00 -30.03 -2.86
C TYR A 147 17.61 -31.45 -3.26
N VAL A 148 18.46 -32.41 -2.92
CA VAL A 148 18.25 -33.83 -3.19
C VAL A 148 18.12 -34.59 -1.89
N GLU A 149 17.10 -35.44 -1.79
CA GLU A 149 16.81 -36.29 -0.65
C GLU A 149 16.98 -37.75 -1.00
N ASN A 150 17.39 -38.56 -0.02
CA ASN A 150 17.26 -40.00 -0.05
C ASN A 150 16.46 -40.46 1.16
N THR A 151 15.25 -40.94 0.93
CA THR A 151 14.38 -41.51 1.98
C THR A 151 14.73 -42.97 2.31
N GLY A 152 15.68 -43.56 1.57
CA GLY A 152 16.10 -44.94 1.70
C GLY A 152 16.91 -45.22 2.97
N ALA A 153 16.96 -46.50 3.35
CA ALA A 153 17.66 -46.96 4.54
C ALA A 153 19.19 -46.97 4.41
N GLU A 154 19.71 -46.94 3.18
CA GLU A 154 21.13 -46.98 2.87
C GLU A 154 21.59 -45.70 2.18
N PRO A 155 22.81 -45.21 2.44
CA PRO A 155 23.40 -44.12 1.69
C PRO A 155 23.53 -44.45 0.20
N LYS A 156 23.47 -43.44 -0.66
CA LYS A 156 23.54 -43.63 -2.12
C LYS A 156 24.48 -42.61 -2.75
N ASP A 157 25.25 -43.05 -3.74
CA ASP A 157 26.02 -42.14 -4.60
C ASP A 157 25.14 -41.74 -5.79
N VAL A 158 24.99 -40.44 -6.02
CA VAL A 158 24.16 -39.92 -7.13
C VAL A 158 24.93 -38.89 -7.94
N ASN A 159 24.79 -38.94 -9.26
CA ASN A 159 25.23 -37.89 -10.16
C ASN A 159 24.08 -36.89 -10.33
N LEU A 160 24.30 -35.68 -9.84
CA LEU A 160 23.34 -34.59 -9.96
C LEU A 160 23.73 -33.72 -11.15
N SER A 161 22.83 -33.56 -12.10
CA SER A 161 23.01 -32.73 -13.29
C SER A 161 21.96 -31.65 -13.37
N ILE A 162 22.33 -30.52 -13.96
CA ILE A 162 21.41 -29.46 -14.34
C ILE A 162 21.54 -29.18 -15.82
N GLU A 163 20.44 -28.82 -16.43
CA GLU A 163 20.34 -28.34 -17.80
C GLU A 163 19.48 -27.07 -17.80
N ILE A 164 19.94 -26.04 -18.50
CA ILE A 164 19.19 -24.80 -18.71
C ILE A 164 18.89 -24.73 -20.20
N SER A 165 17.61 -24.67 -20.55
CA SER A 165 17.12 -24.53 -21.92
C SER A 165 16.24 -23.30 -22.10
N ASP A 166 16.29 -22.71 -23.29
CA ASP A 166 15.35 -21.66 -23.71
C ASP A 166 13.97 -22.30 -23.96
N ILE A 167 12.91 -21.81 -23.31
CA ILE A 167 11.55 -22.40 -23.47
C ILE A 167 10.98 -22.16 -24.87
N GLY A 168 11.42 -21.11 -25.57
CA GLY A 168 10.93 -20.77 -26.90
C GLY A 168 11.57 -21.57 -28.02
N THR A 169 12.80 -22.05 -27.84
CA THR A 169 13.55 -22.79 -28.88
C THR A 169 13.97 -24.20 -28.48
N ASP A 170 13.80 -24.57 -27.21
CA ASP A 170 14.32 -25.80 -26.59
C ASP A 170 15.86 -25.94 -26.67
N ASP A 171 16.58 -24.87 -27.01
CA ASP A 171 18.04 -24.89 -27.09
C ASP A 171 18.65 -24.96 -25.69
N VAL A 172 19.49 -25.97 -25.46
CA VAL A 172 20.28 -26.10 -24.23
C VAL A 172 21.40 -25.07 -24.21
N VAL A 173 21.34 -24.11 -23.29
CA VAL A 173 22.31 -23.02 -23.13
C VAL A 173 23.38 -23.30 -22.08
N ASN A 174 23.12 -24.23 -21.16
CA ASN A 174 24.08 -24.68 -20.15
C ASN A 174 23.76 -26.09 -19.67
N SER A 175 24.80 -26.89 -19.44
CA SER A 175 24.70 -28.21 -18.81
C SER A 175 25.88 -28.44 -17.87
N GLN A 176 25.59 -28.88 -16.65
CA GLN A 176 26.60 -29.16 -15.62
C GLN A 176 26.24 -30.43 -14.85
N SER A 177 27.24 -31.11 -14.31
CA SER A 177 27.05 -32.32 -13.50
C SER A 177 28.05 -32.38 -12.35
N GLN A 178 27.61 -32.88 -11.20
CA GLN A 178 28.40 -33.06 -9.99
C GLN A 178 28.05 -34.38 -9.31
N LEU A 179 29.07 -35.08 -8.81
CA LEU A 179 28.89 -36.28 -7.99
C LEU A 179 28.55 -35.89 -6.55
N VAL A 180 27.47 -36.45 -6.02
CA VAL A 180 27.11 -36.43 -4.60
C VAL A 180 27.45 -37.80 -4.01
N SER A 181 28.67 -37.90 -3.47
CA SER A 181 29.12 -39.11 -2.78
C SER A 181 28.49 -39.21 -1.39
N GLY A 182 27.89 -40.34 -1.08
CA GLY A 182 27.34 -40.68 0.24
C GLY A 182 26.14 -39.84 0.62
N LEU A 183 25.17 -39.64 -0.28
CA LEU A 183 23.88 -39.03 0.06
C LEU A 183 23.29 -39.78 1.26
N PRO A 184 23.09 -39.13 2.43
CA PRO A 184 22.78 -39.82 3.67
C PRO A 184 21.51 -40.67 3.57
N LYS A 185 21.44 -41.74 4.35
CA LYS A 185 20.18 -42.47 4.56
C LYS A 185 19.18 -41.56 5.27
N SER A 186 17.92 -41.58 4.81
CA SER A 186 16.83 -40.74 5.34
C SER A 186 17.27 -39.29 5.57
N GLY A 187 17.89 -38.67 4.56
CA GLY A 187 18.41 -37.31 4.67
C GLY A 187 18.65 -36.63 3.33
N SER A 188 18.88 -35.32 3.40
CA SER A 188 18.98 -34.45 2.23
C SER A 188 20.37 -33.82 2.11
N ALA A 189 20.73 -33.43 0.89
CA ALA A 189 21.93 -32.68 0.57
C ALA A 189 21.58 -31.54 -0.39
N MET A 190 22.27 -30.40 -0.22
CA MET A 190 22.20 -29.28 -1.14
C MET A 190 23.44 -29.25 -2.02
N ARG A 191 23.27 -28.97 -3.31
CA ARG A 191 24.38 -28.68 -4.24
C ARG A 191 24.11 -27.41 -5.02
N SER A 192 25.14 -26.60 -5.12
CA SER A 192 25.10 -25.32 -5.83
C SER A 192 25.83 -25.43 -7.16
N PHE A 193 25.17 -24.97 -8.21
CA PHE A 193 25.74 -24.76 -9.54
C PHE A 193 25.81 -23.28 -9.84
N THR A 194 26.67 -22.90 -10.79
CA THR A 194 26.82 -21.49 -11.18
C THR A 194 26.57 -21.31 -12.65
N TRP A 195 25.87 -20.24 -13.01
CA TRP A 195 25.62 -19.90 -14.40
C TRP A 195 25.71 -18.39 -14.61
N ASN A 196 26.25 -17.99 -15.75
CA ASN A 196 26.31 -16.59 -16.16
C ASN A 196 25.33 -16.37 -17.32
N PRO A 197 24.26 -15.59 -17.13
CA PRO A 197 23.26 -15.32 -18.17
C PRO A 197 23.75 -14.30 -19.21
N SER A 198 24.93 -13.70 -19.04
CA SER A 198 25.45 -12.70 -19.97
C SER A 198 25.63 -13.26 -21.38
N GLY A 199 25.03 -12.57 -22.36
CA GLY A 199 25.08 -12.96 -23.77
C GLY A 199 23.92 -13.85 -24.22
N PHE A 200 23.05 -14.29 -23.32
CA PHE A 200 21.83 -15.00 -23.65
C PHE A 200 20.64 -14.04 -23.82
N PRO A 201 19.66 -14.38 -24.67
CA PRO A 201 18.43 -13.59 -24.82
C PRO A 201 17.68 -13.36 -23.51
N ALA A 202 17.04 -12.20 -23.36
CA ALA A 202 16.18 -11.89 -22.22
C ALA A 202 14.78 -12.51 -22.43
N THR A 203 14.64 -13.78 -22.06
CA THR A 203 13.43 -14.59 -22.24
C THR A 203 13.23 -15.57 -21.08
N HIS A 204 12.24 -16.47 -21.18
CA HIS A 204 11.99 -17.51 -20.20
C HIS A 204 12.87 -18.74 -20.47
N TYR A 205 13.40 -19.29 -19.40
CA TYR A 205 14.24 -20.48 -19.40
C TYR A 205 13.66 -21.54 -18.47
N GLN A 206 13.91 -22.80 -18.83
CA GLN A 206 13.63 -23.94 -17.99
C GLN A 206 14.94 -24.50 -17.45
N LEU A 207 15.01 -24.62 -16.13
CA LEU A 207 16.04 -25.36 -15.44
C LEU A 207 15.50 -26.75 -15.14
N THR A 208 16.18 -27.77 -15.64
CA THR A 208 15.90 -29.17 -15.36
C THR A 208 17.06 -29.74 -14.55
N ALA A 209 16.78 -30.17 -13.32
CA ALA A 209 17.72 -30.93 -12.50
C ALA A 209 17.38 -32.41 -12.58
N ARG A 210 18.41 -33.26 -12.71
CA ARG A 210 18.28 -34.72 -12.71
C ARG A 210 19.27 -35.37 -11.76
N ALA A 211 18.81 -36.33 -10.98
CA ALA A 211 19.64 -37.19 -10.17
C ALA A 211 19.67 -38.59 -10.80
N SER A 212 20.86 -39.06 -11.16
CA SER A 212 21.08 -40.41 -11.69
C SER A 212 21.95 -41.22 -10.74
N ASP A 213 21.79 -42.54 -10.78
CA ASP A 213 22.61 -43.46 -10.00
C ASP A 213 24.07 -43.38 -10.46
N ALA A 214 25.00 -43.15 -9.54
CA ALA A 214 26.39 -42.88 -9.92
C ALA A 214 27.10 -44.09 -10.57
N ASN A 215 26.60 -45.31 -10.35
CA ASN A 215 27.22 -46.54 -10.85
C ASN A 215 26.57 -47.04 -12.14
N THR A 216 25.24 -46.95 -12.21
CA THR A 216 24.47 -47.50 -13.34
C THR A 216 24.04 -46.45 -14.36
N GLY A 217 24.01 -45.16 -13.98
CA GLY A 217 23.50 -44.08 -14.80
C GLY A 217 21.96 -44.02 -14.90
N ALA A 218 21.24 -44.91 -14.21
CA ALA A 218 19.78 -44.90 -14.22
C ALA A 218 19.22 -43.61 -13.63
N ASP A 219 18.19 -43.03 -14.24
CA ASP A 219 17.50 -41.84 -13.73
C ASP A 219 16.72 -42.20 -12.47
N LEU A 220 16.94 -41.40 -11.43
CA LEU A 220 16.37 -41.62 -10.10
C LEU A 220 15.38 -40.54 -9.70
N ALA A 221 15.59 -39.29 -10.13
CA ALA A 221 14.68 -38.20 -9.85
C ALA A 221 14.91 -37.04 -10.81
N ALA A 222 13.85 -36.27 -11.07
CA ALA A 222 13.93 -35.02 -11.82
C ALA A 222 13.23 -33.91 -11.02
N GLY A 223 13.68 -32.68 -11.20
CA GLY A 223 13.07 -31.48 -10.66
C GLY A 223 13.20 -30.33 -11.64
N PHE A 224 12.26 -29.39 -11.61
CA PHE A 224 12.17 -28.32 -12.60
C PHE A 224 11.96 -26.97 -11.92
N ASN A 225 12.52 -25.93 -12.52
CA ASN A 225 12.21 -24.55 -12.17
C ASN A 225 12.18 -23.72 -13.45
N GLN A 226 11.17 -22.86 -13.59
CA GLN A 226 11.09 -21.90 -14.68
C GLN A 226 11.39 -20.50 -14.14
N PHE A 227 12.22 -19.78 -14.87
CA PHE A 227 12.63 -18.43 -14.49
C PHE A 227 12.84 -17.58 -15.74
N ARG A 228 12.94 -16.27 -15.55
CA ARG A 228 13.15 -15.32 -16.66
C ARG A 228 14.56 -14.74 -16.57
N VAL A 229 15.23 -14.61 -17.71
CA VAL A 229 16.45 -13.81 -17.83
C VAL A 229 16.10 -12.38 -18.24
N GLY A 230 16.69 -11.43 -17.54
CA GLY A 230 16.35 -10.01 -17.59
C GLY A 230 15.21 -9.68 -16.62
N ASP A 231 15.28 -8.49 -16.05
CA ASP A 231 14.32 -7.91 -15.13
C ASP A 231 13.63 -6.73 -15.84
N PRO A 232 12.36 -6.86 -16.28
CA PRO A 232 11.62 -5.79 -16.94
C PRO A 232 10.79 -4.96 -15.94
N ARG A 233 11.37 -4.62 -14.78
CA ARG A 233 10.67 -3.89 -13.72
C ARG A 233 10.43 -2.43 -14.09
N ALA A 234 9.19 -1.98 -13.92
CA ALA A 234 8.82 -0.57 -13.90
C ALA A 234 8.29 -0.18 -12.51
N ALA A 235 8.50 1.07 -12.11
CA ALA A 235 7.97 1.64 -10.88
C ALA A 235 7.43 3.04 -11.13
N ILE A 236 6.36 3.40 -10.42
CA ILE A 236 5.87 4.79 -10.39
C ILE A 236 6.78 5.56 -9.44
N VAL A 237 7.39 6.64 -9.94
CA VAL A 237 8.33 7.48 -9.17
C VAL A 237 7.77 8.86 -8.85
N ASP A 238 6.74 9.28 -9.59
CA ASP A 238 5.95 10.47 -9.29
C ASP A 238 4.48 10.23 -9.66
N PHE A 239 3.56 10.76 -8.87
CA PHE A 239 2.12 10.67 -9.09
C PHE A 239 1.44 11.88 -8.46
N TYR A 240 0.69 12.64 -9.26
CA TYR A 240 0.16 13.92 -8.80
C TYR A 240 -1.18 14.30 -9.43
N ILE A 241 -1.87 15.18 -8.70
CA ILE A 241 -2.96 16.02 -9.17
C ILE A 241 -2.72 17.43 -8.63
N ASN A 242 -2.61 18.40 -9.53
CA ASN A 242 -2.43 19.80 -9.19
C ASN A 242 -3.78 20.51 -9.33
N THR A 243 -4.38 20.81 -8.19
CA THR A 243 -5.61 21.63 -8.09
C THR A 243 -5.28 23.01 -7.53
N GLN A 244 -6.21 23.96 -7.71
CA GLN A 244 -6.12 25.29 -7.13
C GLN A 244 -6.12 25.26 -5.60
N THR A 245 -6.81 24.28 -4.99
CA THR A 245 -6.84 24.06 -3.55
C THR A 245 -6.45 22.61 -3.24
N PRO A 246 -5.29 22.32 -2.62
CA PRO A 246 -4.83 20.96 -2.35
C PRO A 246 -5.87 20.08 -1.66
N GLY A 247 -6.11 18.89 -2.20
CA GLY A 247 -7.12 17.93 -1.70
C GLY A 247 -8.56 18.23 -2.11
N TYR A 248 -8.80 19.33 -2.83
CA TYR A 248 -10.12 19.72 -3.31
C TYR A 248 -10.10 20.06 -4.80
N ILE A 249 -11.24 19.84 -5.47
CA ILE A 249 -11.48 20.32 -6.83
C ILE A 249 -12.84 21.02 -6.91
N SER A 250 -12.91 22.11 -7.65
CA SER A 250 -14.17 22.83 -7.91
C SER A 250 -14.80 22.38 -9.22
N ASP A 251 -16.12 22.36 -9.32
CA ASP A 251 -16.81 22.11 -10.60
C ASP A 251 -16.34 23.11 -11.68
N GLY A 252 -15.95 22.59 -12.84
CA GLY A 252 -15.38 23.36 -13.95
C GLY A 252 -13.90 23.75 -13.78
N GLU A 253 -13.22 23.25 -12.76
CA GLU A 253 -11.76 23.40 -12.61
C GLU A 253 -11.04 22.45 -13.57
N VAL A 254 -9.99 22.96 -14.24
CA VAL A 254 -9.06 22.14 -15.02
C VAL A 254 -7.85 21.82 -14.15
N ALA A 255 -7.67 20.55 -13.81
CA ALA A 255 -6.55 20.06 -13.00
C ALA A 255 -5.50 19.36 -13.89
N ASP A 256 -4.22 19.63 -13.64
CA ASP A 256 -3.13 18.86 -14.24
C ASP A 256 -2.96 17.58 -13.43
N ILE A 257 -2.96 16.44 -14.12
CA ILE A 257 -2.75 15.13 -13.49
C ILE A 257 -1.64 14.40 -14.23
N GLY A 258 -0.86 13.61 -13.51
CA GLY A 258 0.23 12.90 -14.14
C GLY A 258 0.85 11.82 -13.29
N MET A 259 1.64 10.99 -13.97
CA MET A 259 2.50 10.00 -13.37
C MET A 259 3.84 9.97 -14.10
N GLU A 260 4.91 9.66 -13.39
CA GLU A 260 6.22 9.38 -13.97
C GLU A 260 6.60 7.94 -13.65
N VAL A 261 7.00 7.20 -14.68
CA VAL A 261 7.41 5.81 -14.56
C VAL A 261 8.90 5.70 -14.80
N ARG A 262 9.61 4.97 -13.95
CA ARG A 262 11.02 4.63 -14.14
C ARG A 262 11.17 3.14 -14.42
N SER A 263 12.00 2.80 -15.40
CA SER A 263 12.51 1.43 -15.54
C SER A 263 13.55 1.18 -14.46
N GLY A 264 13.26 0.27 -13.53
CA GLY A 264 14.19 -0.16 -12.47
C GLY A 264 14.85 -1.51 -12.76
N GLY A 265 14.61 -2.03 -13.97
CA GLY A 265 15.12 -3.30 -14.46
C GLY A 265 16.44 -3.17 -15.23
N ASP A 266 16.93 -4.27 -15.79
CA ASP A 266 18.16 -4.33 -16.58
C ASP A 266 17.93 -4.56 -18.09
N ILE A 267 16.66 -4.59 -18.51
CA ILE A 267 16.24 -4.66 -19.91
C ILE A 267 15.19 -3.61 -20.23
N PRO A 268 14.98 -3.27 -21.52
CA PRO A 268 13.91 -2.38 -21.93
C PRO A 268 12.53 -2.91 -21.53
N VAL A 269 11.65 -2.00 -21.12
CA VAL A 269 10.29 -2.32 -20.65
C VAL A 269 9.25 -1.76 -21.62
N ASP A 270 8.28 -2.59 -21.96
CA ASP A 270 7.06 -2.18 -22.68
C ASP A 270 5.89 -2.18 -21.69
N GLY A 271 4.92 -1.27 -21.87
CA GLY A 271 3.77 -1.23 -20.98
C GLY A 271 2.70 -0.19 -21.33
N THR A 272 1.72 -0.09 -20.45
CA THR A 272 0.62 0.87 -20.46
C THR A 272 0.53 1.53 -19.09
N MET A 273 0.67 2.85 -19.07
CA MET A 273 0.40 3.69 -17.91
C MET A 273 -1.09 4.02 -17.90
N THR A 274 -1.77 3.83 -16.77
CA THR A 274 -3.20 4.15 -16.63
C THR A 274 -3.39 5.10 -15.46
N ILE A 275 -4.06 6.23 -15.71
CA ILE A 275 -4.53 7.17 -14.70
C ILE A 275 -6.05 7.15 -14.73
N GLN A 276 -6.69 7.09 -13.57
CA GLN A 276 -8.13 6.94 -13.44
C GLN A 276 -8.68 7.76 -12.29
N ILE A 277 -9.87 8.31 -12.46
CA ILE A 277 -10.62 8.97 -11.39
C ILE A 277 -11.86 8.14 -11.08
N ARG A 278 -12.06 7.83 -9.80
CA ARG A 278 -13.23 7.08 -9.32
C ARG A 278 -13.94 7.83 -8.21
N HIS A 279 -15.26 7.70 -8.16
CA HIS A 279 -16.03 8.06 -6.98
C HIS A 279 -15.71 7.06 -5.86
N ALA A 280 -15.32 7.55 -4.67
CA ALA A 280 -14.80 6.69 -3.59
C ALA A 280 -15.87 5.72 -3.05
N ASP A 281 -17.10 6.19 -2.86
CA ASP A 281 -18.18 5.35 -2.31
C ASP A 281 -18.81 4.40 -3.33
N GLU A 282 -19.06 4.87 -4.55
CA GLU A 282 -19.76 4.10 -5.58
C GLU A 282 -18.83 3.20 -6.41
N GLY A 283 -17.53 3.51 -6.43
CA GLY A 283 -16.54 2.84 -7.27
C GLY A 283 -16.65 3.15 -8.76
N ASN A 284 -17.59 4.02 -9.15
CA ASN A 284 -17.83 4.41 -10.53
C ASN A 284 -16.64 5.18 -11.11
N ILE A 285 -16.23 4.83 -12.32
CA ILE A 285 -15.15 5.50 -13.05
C ILE A 285 -15.70 6.78 -13.66
N VAL A 286 -15.12 7.92 -13.27
CA VAL A 286 -15.47 9.26 -13.77
C VAL A 286 -14.67 9.58 -15.03
N ALA A 287 -13.38 9.25 -15.02
CA ALA A 287 -12.48 9.50 -16.13
C ALA A 287 -11.31 8.49 -16.12
N GLN A 288 -10.75 8.21 -17.29
CA GLN A 288 -9.59 7.33 -17.45
C GLN A 288 -8.75 7.78 -18.64
N TRP A 289 -7.43 7.71 -18.48
CA TRP A 289 -6.45 7.98 -19.51
C TRP A 289 -5.41 6.86 -19.54
N GLU A 290 -4.98 6.51 -20.74
CA GLU A 290 -3.97 5.48 -20.97
C GLU A 290 -2.87 6.03 -21.87
N ASN A 291 -1.63 5.67 -21.56
CA ASN A 291 -0.48 5.96 -22.40
C ASN A 291 0.40 4.71 -22.56
N LYS A 292 0.47 4.20 -23.79
CA LYS A 292 1.25 3.01 -24.14
C LYS A 292 2.67 3.42 -24.49
N PHE A 293 3.64 2.71 -23.94
CA PHE A 293 5.06 2.92 -24.21
C PHE A 293 5.75 1.62 -24.63
N LYS A 294 6.84 1.77 -25.38
CA LYS A 294 7.69 0.66 -25.83
C LYS A 294 9.15 1.03 -25.68
N GLY A 295 9.96 0.06 -25.26
CA GLY A 295 11.40 0.17 -25.16
C GLY A 295 11.84 1.22 -24.16
N LEU A 296 11.19 1.31 -23.00
CA LEU A 296 11.67 2.19 -21.92
C LEU A 296 12.99 1.62 -21.40
N GLU A 297 14.10 2.26 -21.78
CA GLU A 297 15.45 1.82 -21.45
C GLU A 297 15.69 1.75 -19.93
N PRO A 298 16.56 0.84 -19.46
CA PRO A 298 16.95 0.75 -18.05
C PRO A 298 17.33 2.10 -17.43
N GLU A 299 16.88 2.35 -16.20
CA GLU A 299 17.19 3.56 -15.43
C GLU A 299 16.71 4.87 -16.06
N THR A 300 15.79 4.81 -17.04
CA THR A 300 15.17 5.98 -17.64
C THR A 300 13.76 6.22 -17.11
N ASN A 301 13.38 7.50 -17.08
CA ASN A 301 12.04 7.93 -16.70
C ASN A 301 11.20 8.29 -17.93
N LEU A 302 9.90 8.03 -17.83
CA LEU A 302 8.91 8.43 -18.82
C LEU A 302 7.75 9.15 -18.14
N PRO A 303 7.57 10.46 -18.40
CA PRO A 303 6.43 11.19 -17.89
C PRO A 303 5.16 10.91 -18.72
N PHE A 304 4.03 10.81 -18.03
CA PHE A 304 2.69 10.85 -18.59
C PHE A 304 1.88 11.92 -17.87
N ALA A 305 1.65 13.03 -18.55
CA ALA A 305 0.85 14.15 -18.04
C ALA A 305 -0.37 14.37 -18.95
N THR A 306 -1.51 14.67 -18.33
CA THR A 306 -2.75 15.05 -18.99
C THR A 306 -3.47 16.10 -18.16
N THR A 307 -4.55 16.65 -18.70
CA THR A 307 -5.42 17.59 -17.99
C THR A 307 -6.80 16.98 -17.86
N TRP A 308 -7.45 17.24 -16.73
CA TRP A 308 -8.82 16.83 -16.47
C TRP A 308 -9.70 18.04 -16.23
N ASP A 309 -10.74 18.19 -17.05
CA ASP A 309 -11.82 19.15 -16.85
C ASP A 309 -12.89 18.51 -15.97
N SER A 310 -13.08 19.07 -14.77
CA SER A 310 -14.04 18.60 -13.77
C SER A 310 -15.44 19.19 -13.92
N THR A 311 -15.76 19.78 -15.08
CA THR A 311 -17.11 20.23 -15.41
C THR A 311 -18.14 19.10 -15.19
N ASP A 312 -19.25 19.45 -14.55
CA ASP A 312 -20.37 18.57 -14.20
C ASP A 312 -20.03 17.48 -13.17
N ILE A 313 -18.92 17.64 -12.42
CA ILE A 313 -18.59 16.69 -11.34
C ILE A 313 -19.60 16.80 -10.19
N LEU A 314 -20.17 15.65 -9.80
CA LEU A 314 -21.11 15.60 -8.68
C LEU A 314 -20.39 15.81 -7.35
N GLN A 315 -21.10 16.31 -6.35
CA GLN A 315 -20.53 16.45 -5.01
C GLN A 315 -20.25 15.08 -4.39
N GLY A 316 -19.02 14.86 -3.92
CA GLY A 316 -18.61 13.60 -3.31
C GLY A 316 -17.13 13.52 -2.96
N GLU A 317 -16.74 12.33 -2.51
CA GLU A 317 -15.35 11.92 -2.32
C GLU A 317 -14.86 11.15 -3.55
N TYR A 318 -13.64 11.43 -3.98
CA TYR A 318 -13.04 10.87 -5.18
C TYR A 318 -11.61 10.40 -4.92
N GLN A 319 -11.13 9.54 -5.81
CA GLN A 319 -9.76 9.02 -5.80
C GLN A 319 -9.17 9.12 -7.19
N LEU A 320 -7.98 9.69 -7.29
CA LEU A 320 -7.09 9.52 -8.44
C LEU A 320 -6.28 8.26 -8.22
N ILE A 321 -6.31 7.33 -9.17
CA ILE A 321 -5.65 6.02 -9.11
C ILE A 321 -4.71 5.90 -10.31
N GLY A 322 -3.46 5.51 -10.06
CA GLY A 322 -2.43 5.32 -11.09
C GLY A 322 -1.81 3.93 -10.98
N TRP A 323 -1.66 3.22 -12.11
CA TRP A 323 -0.90 1.97 -12.17
C TRP A 323 -0.22 1.79 -13.53
N VAL A 324 0.75 0.89 -13.59
CA VAL A 324 1.45 0.52 -14.82
C VAL A 324 1.32 -0.97 -15.04
N GLU A 325 0.79 -1.36 -16.19
CA GLU A 325 0.84 -2.73 -16.71
C GLU A 325 2.04 -2.83 -17.65
N HIS A 326 3.01 -3.67 -17.34
CA HIS A 326 4.25 -3.81 -18.12
C HIS A 326 4.61 -5.28 -18.36
N THR A 327 5.62 -5.54 -19.18
CA THR A 327 6.06 -6.91 -19.53
C THR A 327 6.49 -7.77 -18.35
N GLY A 328 6.76 -7.17 -17.19
CA GLY A 328 7.09 -7.86 -15.93
C GLY A 328 5.93 -8.02 -14.96
N GLY A 329 4.73 -7.52 -15.29
CA GLY A 329 3.57 -7.59 -14.40
C GLY A 329 2.85 -6.26 -14.27
N THR A 330 2.33 -5.99 -13.08
CA THR A 330 1.57 -4.77 -12.79
C THR A 330 2.12 -4.16 -11.51
N THR A 331 2.32 -2.85 -11.50
CA THR A 331 2.73 -2.14 -10.28
C THR A 331 1.59 -2.12 -9.26
N ASP A 332 1.94 -1.85 -8.00
CA ASP A 332 0.95 -1.41 -7.03
C ASP A 332 0.23 -0.13 -7.52
N GLN A 333 -0.98 0.08 -7.01
CA GLN A 333 -1.77 1.28 -7.31
C GLN A 333 -1.34 2.44 -6.42
N GLU A 334 -1.02 3.57 -7.03
CA GLU A 334 -0.88 4.84 -6.33
C GLU A 334 -2.24 5.53 -6.25
N ILE A 335 -2.61 6.02 -5.07
CA ILE A 335 -3.95 6.57 -4.80
C ILE A 335 -3.84 7.94 -4.11
N ILE A 336 -4.44 8.97 -4.72
CA ILE A 336 -4.59 10.30 -4.12
C ILE A 336 -6.08 10.59 -3.89
N PRO A 337 -6.56 10.63 -2.64
CA PRO A 337 -7.93 11.02 -2.35
C PRO A 337 -8.11 12.54 -2.51
N PHE A 338 -9.26 12.95 -3.04
CA PHE A 338 -9.66 14.35 -3.10
C PHE A 338 -11.18 14.48 -2.99
N ARG A 339 -11.67 15.70 -2.73
CA ARG A 339 -13.11 15.97 -2.57
C ARG A 339 -13.55 17.10 -3.49
N THR A 340 -14.79 17.07 -3.94
CA THR A 340 -15.38 18.26 -4.54
C THR A 340 -15.70 19.28 -3.45
N LYS A 341 -15.27 20.52 -3.61
CA LYS A 341 -15.41 21.58 -2.59
C LYS A 341 -16.88 21.90 -2.32
N LYS A 342 -17.37 21.64 -1.10
CA LYS A 342 -18.44 22.41 -0.43
C LYS A 342 -18.63 21.99 1.03
N ASN A 343 -17.85 22.57 1.94
CA ASN A 343 -18.28 22.73 3.33
C ASN A 343 -17.97 24.16 3.75
N MET A 344 -19.02 24.97 3.93
CA MET A 344 -18.89 26.21 4.68
C MET A 344 -18.55 25.82 6.12
N HIS A 345 -17.58 26.50 6.73
CA HIS A 345 -17.30 26.32 8.15
C HIS A 345 -17.61 27.61 8.89
N TRP A 346 -17.99 27.44 10.14
CA TRP A 346 -18.31 28.54 11.05
C TRP A 346 -17.11 28.78 11.95
N GLU A 347 -16.66 30.02 12.02
CA GLU A 347 -15.65 30.45 12.98
C GLU A 347 -16.30 31.42 13.98
N TRP A 348 -16.11 31.16 15.27
CA TRP A 348 -16.64 32.00 16.35
C TRP A 348 -15.62 33.09 16.69
N ASP A 349 -15.97 34.35 16.43
CA ASP A 349 -15.00 35.46 16.48
C ASP A 349 -14.82 36.03 17.90
N SER A 350 -15.76 35.75 18.81
CA SER A 350 -15.59 35.85 20.27
C SER A 350 -16.89 35.51 20.99
N MET A 351 -16.79 34.85 22.13
CA MET A 351 -17.88 34.85 23.12
C MET A 351 -17.57 35.93 24.14
N ARG A 352 -18.41 36.97 24.22
CA ARG A 352 -18.31 37.97 25.29
C ARG A 352 -19.45 37.78 26.27
N ASP A 353 -19.12 37.67 27.56
CA ASP A 353 -20.09 37.87 28.62
C ASP A 353 -20.39 39.38 28.69
N VAL A 354 -21.58 39.77 28.24
CA VAL A 354 -21.92 41.18 28.04
C VAL A 354 -22.34 41.86 29.36
N TYR A 355 -22.55 41.11 30.45
CA TYR A 355 -23.14 41.67 31.67
C TYR A 355 -22.42 41.38 32.98
N GLY A 356 -21.27 40.68 32.96
CA GLY A 356 -20.42 40.50 34.16
C GLY A 356 -21.11 39.76 35.31
N HIS A 357 -22.22 39.08 35.03
CA HIS A 357 -23.02 38.34 35.99
C HIS A 357 -23.43 36.94 35.50
N GLY A 358 -22.93 36.48 34.35
CA GLY A 358 -23.14 35.11 33.86
C GLY A 358 -24.48 34.81 33.19
N ASP A 359 -25.36 35.81 33.01
CA ASP A 359 -26.75 35.54 32.60
C ASP A 359 -27.00 35.57 31.07
N LYS A 360 -26.07 36.11 30.25
CA LYS A 360 -26.22 36.16 28.77
C LYS A 360 -24.90 36.13 28.02
N ILE A 361 -24.74 35.16 27.12
CA ILE A 361 -23.61 35.08 26.18
C ILE A 361 -24.08 35.61 24.81
N PHE A 362 -23.34 36.55 24.24
CA PHE A 362 -23.45 36.91 22.83
C PHE A 362 -22.28 36.27 22.07
N GLY A 363 -22.59 35.55 21.00
CA GLY A 363 -21.60 35.02 20.06
C GLY A 363 -21.92 35.48 18.65
N THR A 364 -20.92 36.00 17.94
CA THR A 364 -20.96 36.23 16.50
C THR A 364 -20.21 35.10 15.81
N ALA A 365 -20.87 34.45 14.85
CA ALA A 365 -20.25 33.45 14.01
C ALA A 365 -20.09 34.02 12.61
N ASN A 366 -18.85 33.97 12.11
CA ASN A 366 -18.54 34.34 10.74
C ASN A 366 -18.74 33.11 9.85
N LEU A 367 -19.40 33.30 8.72
CA LEU A 367 -19.56 32.28 7.71
C LEU A 367 -18.46 32.47 6.67
N HIS A 368 -17.57 31.49 6.58
CA HIS A 368 -16.48 31.51 5.61
C HIS A 368 -16.83 30.63 4.40
N GLU A 369 -16.50 31.12 3.22
CA GLU A 369 -16.36 30.29 2.03
C GLU A 369 -15.24 29.27 2.29
N PRO A 370 -15.22 28.15 1.55
CA PRO A 370 -14.20 27.15 1.78
C PRO A 370 -12.79 27.56 1.30
N ASP A 371 -12.57 28.78 0.77
CA ASP A 371 -11.25 29.41 0.60
C ASP A 371 -10.86 30.38 1.74
N GLY A 372 -11.68 30.47 2.79
CA GLY A 372 -11.48 31.37 3.93
C GLY A 372 -12.03 32.78 3.73
N THR A 373 -12.53 33.13 2.54
CA THR A 373 -13.17 34.44 2.33
C THR A 373 -14.47 34.54 3.13
N LEU A 374 -14.68 35.70 3.74
CA LEU A 374 -15.86 35.97 4.53
C LEU A 374 -17.07 36.17 3.60
N VAL A 375 -18.08 35.30 3.70
CA VAL A 375 -19.32 35.37 2.89
C VAL A 375 -20.18 36.55 3.33
N GLY A 376 -20.03 36.98 4.58
CA GLY A 376 -20.65 38.19 5.13
C GLY A 376 -20.33 38.37 6.61
N LEU A 377 -20.18 39.63 7.05
CA LEU A 377 -20.27 39.99 8.46
C LEU A 377 -21.73 39.83 8.90
N ALA A 378 -21.98 39.23 10.05
CA ALA A 378 -23.26 39.33 10.74
C ALA A 378 -23.46 40.74 11.33
N ASP A 379 -23.19 41.80 10.57
CA ASP A 379 -23.10 43.16 11.12
C ASP A 379 -24.46 43.80 11.42
N GLU A 380 -25.59 43.22 10.98
CA GLU A 380 -26.93 43.71 11.37
C GLU A 380 -28.00 42.61 11.54
N ALA A 381 -27.61 41.36 11.83
CA ALA A 381 -28.56 40.42 12.39
C ALA A 381 -28.75 40.76 13.87
N ASN A 382 -29.58 41.77 14.16
CA ASN A 382 -30.10 42.00 15.50
C ASN A 382 -30.73 40.70 15.98
N LEU A 383 -30.02 40.00 16.88
CA LEU A 383 -30.52 38.86 17.62
C LEU A 383 -31.63 39.38 18.55
N LEU A 384 -32.85 39.51 18.00
CA LEU A 384 -34.00 40.02 18.73
C LEU A 384 -34.49 38.93 19.70
N ILE A 385 -34.10 39.04 20.96
CA ILE A 385 -34.68 38.24 22.05
C ILE A 385 -36.14 38.69 22.25
N VAL A 386 -37.08 38.01 21.58
CA VAL A 386 -38.51 38.19 21.83
C VAL A 386 -38.87 37.44 23.11
N ARG A 387 -39.39 38.13 24.14
CA ARG A 387 -40.06 37.48 25.28
C ARG A 387 -41.43 36.98 24.83
N PRO A 388 -41.72 35.66 24.77
CA PRO A 388 -43.09 35.22 24.63
C PRO A 388 -43.73 35.21 26.02
N ASN A 389 -44.71 36.09 26.22
CA ASN A 389 -45.63 36.01 27.35
C ASN A 389 -46.70 34.96 27.01
N LEU A 390 -46.44 33.68 27.25
CA LEU A 390 -47.44 32.60 27.09
C LEU A 390 -47.26 31.54 28.18
N ALA A 391 -48.14 31.59 29.18
CA ALA A 391 -48.37 30.50 30.12
C ALA A 391 -49.12 29.37 29.41
N LEU A 392 -48.51 28.19 29.23
CA LEU A 392 -49.18 26.87 29.12
C LEU A 392 -48.20 25.77 28.64
N ILE A 393 -47.13 25.46 29.38
CA ILE A 393 -46.50 24.11 29.36
C ILE A 393 -46.02 23.83 30.80
N SER A 394 -46.35 22.65 31.31
CA SER A 394 -46.02 22.20 32.67
C SER A 394 -44.52 22.30 32.96
N PRO A 395 -44.08 22.86 34.10
CA PRO A 395 -42.66 22.96 34.39
C PRO A 395 -42.07 21.57 34.70
N PRO A 396 -40.82 21.30 34.32
CA PRO A 396 -40.05 20.26 35.00
C PRO A 396 -39.90 20.65 36.48
N LEU A 397 -39.94 19.65 37.36
CA LEU A 397 -39.62 19.76 38.78
C LEU A 397 -38.15 20.14 38.93
N ASP A 398 -37.84 21.43 38.80
CA ASP A 398 -36.56 21.98 39.19
C ASP A 398 -36.78 23.05 40.27
N THR A 399 -36.07 22.91 41.38
CA THR A 399 -36.33 23.62 42.64
C THR A 399 -35.92 25.09 42.64
N HIS A 400 -35.54 25.64 41.48
CA HIS A 400 -35.10 27.02 41.31
C HIS A 400 -36.08 27.93 40.57
N ALA A 401 -37.31 27.45 40.27
CA ALA A 401 -38.35 28.24 39.59
C ALA A 401 -38.83 29.51 40.32
N GLY A 402 -38.31 29.78 41.53
CA GLY A 402 -38.56 31.01 42.30
C GLY A 402 -37.37 31.95 42.43
N ASP A 403 -36.20 31.62 41.85
CA ASP A 403 -35.03 32.52 41.88
C ASP A 403 -35.18 33.61 40.79
N PRO A 404 -35.07 34.90 41.14
CA PRO A 404 -35.24 36.01 40.20
C PRO A 404 -34.17 36.10 39.10
N ASN A 405 -33.17 35.20 39.09
CA ASN A 405 -32.01 35.23 38.21
C ASN A 405 -31.87 34.00 37.31
N TYR A 406 -32.93 33.22 37.08
CA TYR A 406 -32.87 32.06 36.17
C TYR A 406 -33.84 32.18 34.99
N SER A 407 -33.29 32.37 33.79
CA SER A 407 -33.99 32.17 32.53
C SER A 407 -33.01 32.17 31.35
N THR A 408 -32.70 30.99 30.82
CA THR A 408 -32.17 30.86 29.46
C THR A 408 -32.83 29.67 28.76
N GLN A 409 -33.84 29.96 27.94
CA GLN A 409 -34.18 29.10 26.81
C GLN A 409 -33.63 29.77 25.54
N LEU A 410 -32.66 29.12 24.90
CA LEU A 410 -32.15 29.53 23.60
C LEU A 410 -32.94 28.78 22.52
N ILE A 411 -33.81 29.47 21.79
CA ILE A 411 -34.44 28.93 20.58
C ILE A 411 -33.92 29.76 19.41
N VAL A 412 -33.04 29.14 18.60
CA VAL A 412 -32.54 29.74 17.36
C VAL A 412 -33.52 29.40 16.25
N HIS A 413 -34.23 30.40 15.73
CA HIS A 413 -34.91 30.30 14.43
C HIS A 413 -33.97 30.86 13.36
N ALA A 414 -33.26 29.97 12.66
CA ALA A 414 -32.73 30.31 11.35
C ALA A 414 -33.79 29.88 10.32
N GLY A 415 -34.16 30.76 9.39
CA GLY A 415 -34.90 30.35 8.20
C GLY A 415 -34.08 29.30 7.44
N GLU A 416 -34.76 28.24 6.99
CA GLU A 416 -34.20 27.04 6.36
C GLU A 416 -33.02 27.34 5.39
N PRO A 417 -31.93 26.55 5.45
CA PRO A 417 -31.90 25.29 4.72
C PRO A 417 -31.37 24.09 5.54
N SER A 418 -31.87 22.92 5.16
CA SER A 418 -31.66 21.59 5.73
C SER A 418 -30.20 21.25 6.08
N GLY A 419 -29.91 21.11 7.38
CA GLY A 419 -28.70 20.48 7.89
C GLY A 419 -28.83 20.21 9.39
N LEU A 420 -28.32 19.07 9.87
CA LEU A 420 -28.36 18.67 11.28
C LEU A 420 -27.77 19.76 12.20
N HIS A 421 -28.60 20.29 13.10
CA HIS A 421 -28.19 21.32 14.06
C HIS A 421 -27.80 20.70 15.40
N ALA A 422 -26.73 21.24 16.02
CA ALA A 422 -26.45 21.03 17.44
C ALA A 422 -27.30 21.98 18.28
N LEU A 423 -28.03 21.46 19.27
CA LEU A 423 -28.84 22.23 20.19
C LEU A 423 -28.08 22.36 21.52
N VAL A 424 -27.69 23.58 21.89
CA VAL A 424 -27.08 23.87 23.20
C VAL A 424 -28.23 24.15 24.17
N SER A 425 -28.42 23.30 25.18
CA SER A 425 -29.61 23.37 26.04
C SER A 425 -29.39 23.91 27.45
N ASP A 426 -28.17 24.08 27.96
CA ASP A 426 -27.97 24.63 29.31
C ASP A 426 -26.51 25.06 29.62
N ALA A 427 -26.34 26.07 30.49
CA ALA A 427 -25.08 26.48 31.10
C ALA A 427 -25.27 26.61 32.62
N THR A 428 -24.49 25.87 33.41
CA THR A 428 -24.57 25.93 34.88
C THR A 428 -23.23 26.34 35.48
N LYS A 429 -23.25 26.75 36.75
CA LYS A 429 -22.09 27.26 37.51
C LYS A 429 -20.92 26.27 37.66
N GLU A 430 -21.11 25.00 37.29
CA GLU A 430 -20.09 23.93 37.37
C GLU A 430 -19.56 23.46 36.00
N GLY A 431 -19.94 24.11 34.89
CA GLY A 431 -19.44 23.81 33.54
C GLY A 431 -20.51 23.67 32.45
N TYR A 432 -20.06 23.40 31.21
CA TYR A 432 -20.90 23.29 30.00
C TYR A 432 -21.43 21.87 29.78
N ARG A 433 -22.65 21.76 29.22
CA ARG A 433 -23.19 20.47 28.72
C ARG A 433 -23.53 20.59 27.23
N TYR A 434 -23.07 19.63 26.44
CA TYR A 434 -23.49 19.46 25.04
C TYR A 434 -24.03 18.05 24.81
N SER A 435 -24.99 17.93 23.89
CA SER A 435 -25.64 16.66 23.53
C SER A 435 -25.35 16.31 22.07
N LEU A 436 -24.73 15.15 21.87
CA LEU A 436 -24.68 14.44 20.59
C LEU A 436 -25.37 13.09 20.81
N GLY A 437 -26.64 12.98 20.42
CA GLY A 437 -27.34 11.70 20.41
C GLY A 437 -27.72 11.10 21.77
N GLY A 438 -27.95 11.92 22.80
CA GLY A 438 -28.62 11.46 24.04
C GLY A 438 -27.74 10.82 25.12
N ARG A 439 -26.42 11.02 25.11
CA ARG A 439 -25.53 10.74 26.25
C ARG A 439 -24.84 12.02 26.75
N TRP A 440 -24.72 12.16 28.06
CA TRP A 440 -24.11 13.31 28.73
C TRP A 440 -22.69 12.97 29.18
N PHE A 441 -21.74 13.89 28.97
CA PHE A 441 -20.40 13.84 29.55
C PHE A 441 -20.15 15.12 30.37
N VAL A 442 -19.40 14.99 31.46
CA VAL A 442 -18.97 16.11 32.32
C VAL A 442 -17.45 16.21 32.19
N VAL A 443 -16.95 17.36 31.76
CA VAL A 443 -15.52 17.67 31.74
C VAL A 443 -15.21 18.51 32.97
N THR A 444 -14.42 17.97 33.89
CA THR A 444 -13.86 18.70 35.02
C THR A 444 -12.36 18.74 34.84
N ASP A 445 -11.79 19.88 34.48
CA ASP A 445 -10.36 20.12 34.65
C ASP A 445 -10.09 21.58 35.03
N ASN A 446 -9.44 21.75 36.18
CA ASN A 446 -9.02 23.02 36.77
C ASN A 446 -7.55 23.30 36.43
N SER A 447 -7.27 23.69 35.19
CA SER A 447 -5.98 24.26 34.81
C SER A 447 -6.14 25.16 33.59
N PHE A 448 -5.70 26.42 33.72
CA PHE A 448 -5.62 27.38 32.62
C PHE A 448 -4.22 27.34 32.00
N ALA A 449 -4.15 27.29 30.66
CA ALA A 449 -2.93 27.47 29.88
C ALA A 449 -3.19 28.52 28.79
N MET A 450 -2.23 29.41 28.56
CA MET A 450 -2.30 30.41 27.49
C MET A 450 -1.43 29.99 26.32
N THR A 451 -1.91 30.21 25.09
CA THR A 451 -1.13 30.13 23.86
C THR A 451 -1.32 31.44 23.10
N ALA A 452 -0.24 32.16 22.79
CA ALA A 452 -0.29 33.35 21.95
C ALA A 452 -0.18 32.96 20.47
N ASN A 453 -1.02 33.53 19.60
CA ASN A 453 -0.93 33.38 18.15
C ASN A 453 -1.01 34.78 17.47
N PRO A 454 0.01 35.24 16.72
CA PRO A 454 1.27 34.54 16.47
C PRO A 454 2.14 34.45 17.74
N PRO A 455 3.03 33.46 17.83
CA PRO A 455 3.94 33.33 18.97
C PRO A 455 4.82 34.57 19.09
N VAL A 456 4.69 35.33 20.18
CA VAL A 456 5.61 36.43 20.48
C VAL A 456 6.93 35.82 20.94
N ALA A 457 7.87 35.65 20.01
CA ALA A 457 9.22 35.18 20.29
C ALA A 457 10.21 36.31 19.98
N VAL A 458 10.82 36.87 21.01
CA VAL A 458 12.07 37.63 20.84
C VAL A 458 13.12 36.98 21.72
N ALA A 459 13.97 36.16 21.10
CA ALA A 459 15.14 35.58 21.74
C ALA A 459 16.25 36.63 21.81
N ASP A 460 16.14 37.60 22.72
CA ASP A 460 17.14 38.67 22.87
C ASP A 460 17.59 38.93 24.30
N GLY A 461 16.94 38.33 25.31
CA GLY A 461 17.24 38.58 26.72
C GLY A 461 16.93 40.01 27.20
N MET A 462 16.28 40.82 26.36
CA MET A 462 15.92 42.22 26.61
C MET A 462 14.41 42.40 26.81
N THR A 463 13.60 41.44 26.36
CA THR A 463 12.15 41.50 26.45
C THR A 463 11.68 41.27 27.90
N ALA A 464 11.08 42.31 28.49
CA ALA A 464 10.38 42.23 29.76
C ALA A 464 8.87 42.11 29.50
N ILE A 465 8.26 41.06 30.04
CA ILE A 465 6.81 40.92 30.08
C ILE A 465 6.34 41.55 31.39
N HIS A 466 5.55 42.61 31.25
CA HIS A 466 4.87 43.22 32.38
C HIS A 466 3.55 42.48 32.65
N VAL A 467 3.39 41.93 33.85
CA VAL A 467 2.19 41.20 34.26
C VAL A 467 1.47 41.98 35.35
N GLU A 468 0.24 42.38 35.07
CA GLU A 468 -0.70 42.92 36.06
C GLU A 468 -1.84 41.92 36.26
N SER A 469 -1.99 41.42 37.49
CA SER A 469 -3.11 40.55 37.86
C SER A 469 -3.91 41.14 39.00
N GLU A 470 -5.24 41.16 38.84
CA GLU A 470 -6.18 41.53 39.88
C GLU A 470 -6.69 40.26 40.55
N VAL A 471 -6.50 40.19 41.86
CA VAL A 471 -6.83 38.99 42.63
C VAL A 471 -7.86 39.39 43.68
N VAL A 472 -9.02 38.74 43.63
CA VAL A 472 -10.11 38.97 44.58
C VAL A 472 -10.30 37.76 45.48
N ASN A 473 -10.64 37.99 46.74
CA ASN A 473 -11.01 36.91 47.66
C ASN A 473 -12.36 36.30 47.25
N GLU A 474 -12.63 35.05 47.67
CA GLU A 474 -13.96 34.44 47.59
C GLU A 474 -15.01 35.38 48.20
N GLY A 475 -15.79 36.04 47.33
CA GLY A 475 -16.71 37.12 47.69
C GLY A 475 -16.50 38.46 46.98
N GLY A 476 -15.48 38.58 46.11
CA GLY A 476 -15.28 39.73 45.22
C GLY A 476 -14.65 40.97 45.87
N SER A 477 -14.08 40.84 47.08
CA SER A 477 -13.32 41.93 47.72
C SER A 477 -11.84 41.86 47.35
N PRO A 478 -11.17 43.00 47.06
CA PRO A 478 -9.74 43.02 46.75
C PRO A 478 -8.89 42.43 47.88
N ILE A 479 -7.78 41.78 47.54
CA ILE A 479 -6.81 41.32 48.55
C ILE A 479 -6.15 42.52 49.28
N PRO A 480 -5.80 42.41 50.57
CA PRO A 480 -5.12 43.48 51.29
C PRO A 480 -3.73 43.79 50.72
N ASP A 481 -3.31 45.04 50.81
CA ASP A 481 -1.95 45.47 50.45
C ASP A 481 -0.90 44.77 51.34
N GLY A 482 0.23 44.40 50.73
CA GLY A 482 1.31 43.67 51.40
C GLY A 482 1.12 42.15 51.47
N THR A 483 0.09 41.60 50.81
CA THR A 483 -0.02 40.15 50.61
C THR A 483 1.12 39.69 49.71
N LEU A 484 1.83 38.62 50.07
CA LEU A 484 2.99 38.14 49.31
C LEU A 484 2.60 37.03 48.33
N MET A 485 2.98 37.17 47.06
CA MET A 485 2.90 36.13 46.03
C MET A 485 4.30 35.60 45.70
N THR A 486 4.48 34.28 45.71
CA THR A 486 5.75 33.65 45.28
C THR A 486 5.66 33.27 43.80
N VAL A 487 6.54 33.85 42.97
CA VAL A 487 6.60 33.55 41.54
C VAL A 487 7.62 32.43 41.29
N ASN A 488 7.16 31.30 40.76
CA ASN A 488 7.99 30.16 40.39
C ASN A 488 7.83 29.86 38.88
N PRO A 489 8.87 30.07 38.05
CA PRO A 489 8.82 29.62 36.66
C PRO A 489 8.89 28.10 36.58
N PHE A 490 8.09 27.48 35.69
CA PHE A 490 8.15 26.04 35.44
C PHE A 490 9.44 25.69 34.69
N VAL A 491 10.14 24.64 35.13
CA VAL A 491 11.37 24.16 34.47
C VAL A 491 11.03 22.88 33.71
N GLY A 492 10.88 22.97 32.39
CA GLY A 492 11.10 21.83 31.52
C GLY A 492 12.59 21.49 31.47
N THR A 493 12.95 20.22 31.26
CA THR A 493 14.34 19.74 31.29
C THR A 493 15.24 20.54 30.34
N ILE A 494 16.20 21.29 30.91
CA ILE A 494 17.15 22.12 30.15
C ILE A 494 18.34 21.24 29.72
N VAL A 495 18.61 21.19 28.42
CA VAL A 495 19.88 20.66 27.89
C VAL A 495 20.90 21.81 27.89
N GLN A 496 21.70 21.87 28.96
CA GLN A 496 22.88 22.73 29.20
C GLN A 496 22.70 24.27 29.37
N ASP A 497 23.34 24.76 30.45
CA ASP A 497 23.83 26.12 30.73
C ASP A 497 22.94 27.35 30.48
N ALA A 498 21.69 27.30 30.94
CA ALA A 498 20.93 28.51 31.26
C ALA A 498 20.64 28.55 32.77
N SER A 499 21.17 29.55 33.48
CA SER A 499 20.68 29.87 34.83
C SER A 499 19.32 30.56 34.68
N PRO A 500 18.20 29.94 35.08
CA PRO A 500 16.90 30.60 35.01
C PRO A 500 16.94 31.86 35.90
N GLY A 501 16.45 32.97 35.38
CA GLY A 501 16.23 34.18 36.16
C GLY A 501 15.31 33.89 37.34
N GLN A 502 15.91 33.80 38.54
CA GLN A 502 15.31 33.85 39.87
C GLN A 502 13.94 33.18 40.06
N ALA A 503 13.94 31.86 40.25
CA ALA A 503 12.82 31.16 40.88
C ALA A 503 12.69 31.56 42.36
N GLY A 504 11.46 31.75 42.86
CA GLY A 504 11.16 32.02 44.26
C GLY A 504 11.11 33.50 44.67
N ARG A 505 10.98 34.44 43.73
CA ARG A 505 10.83 35.87 44.03
C ARG A 505 9.46 36.13 44.66
N GLN A 506 9.43 36.87 45.77
CA GLN A 506 8.20 37.34 46.39
C GLN A 506 7.82 38.74 45.88
N VAL A 507 6.54 38.92 45.57
CA VAL A 507 5.95 40.19 45.11
C VAL A 507 4.82 40.55 46.04
N GLU A 508 4.84 41.76 46.59
CA GLU A 508 3.78 42.29 47.45
C GLU A 508 2.63 42.86 46.60
N SER A 509 1.39 42.65 47.04
CA SER A 509 0.24 43.28 46.43
C SER A 509 0.16 44.77 46.80
N VAL A 510 -0.25 45.60 45.83
CA VAL A 510 -0.54 47.03 46.02
C VAL A 510 -1.84 47.35 45.30
N GLY A 511 -2.83 47.88 46.01
CA GLY A 511 -4.16 48.17 45.47
C GLY A 511 -4.97 46.92 45.07
N GLY A 512 -4.71 45.77 45.69
CA GLY A 512 -5.36 44.50 45.31
C GLY A 512 -4.75 43.80 44.07
N ARG A 513 -3.60 44.29 43.59
CA ARG A 513 -2.93 43.78 42.38
C ARG A 513 -1.49 43.38 42.65
N PHE A 514 -0.98 42.46 41.86
CA PHE A 514 0.44 42.12 41.82
C PHE A 514 1.06 42.61 40.52
N GLU A 515 2.22 43.26 40.62
CA GLU A 515 2.95 43.83 39.49
C GLU A 515 4.39 43.33 39.51
N PHE A 516 4.82 42.65 38.45
CA PHE A 516 6.22 42.23 38.32
C PHE A 516 6.66 42.13 36.86
N ASP A 517 7.94 42.41 36.64
CA ASP A 517 8.60 42.20 35.36
C ASP A 517 9.19 40.79 35.29
N TRP A 518 8.79 40.03 34.28
CA TRP A 518 9.39 38.75 33.94
C TRP A 518 10.32 38.91 32.73
N ARG A 519 11.52 38.30 32.80
CA ARG A 519 12.49 38.30 31.70
C ARG A 519 12.74 36.86 31.25
N SER A 520 12.70 36.62 29.94
CA SER A 520 13.05 35.31 29.40
C SER A 520 14.53 35.00 29.65
N PRO A 521 14.91 33.71 29.80
CA PRO A 521 16.33 33.34 29.79
C PRO A 521 16.99 33.74 28.46
N ALA A 522 18.25 34.14 28.50
CA ALA A 522 19.03 34.40 27.29
C ALA A 522 19.57 33.08 26.73
N PHE A 523 19.26 32.76 25.47
CA PHE A 523 19.81 31.61 24.76
C PHE A 523 20.73 32.09 23.62
N THR A 524 21.81 31.35 23.38
CA THR A 524 22.85 31.72 22.40
C THR A 524 22.62 31.16 21.00
N SER A 525 21.59 30.32 20.78
CA SER A 525 21.23 29.83 19.45
C SER A 525 19.71 29.70 19.26
N LEU A 526 19.25 29.97 18.04
CA LEU A 526 17.85 29.82 17.62
C LEU A 526 17.39 28.35 17.62
N GLU A 527 18.34 27.40 17.51
CA GLU A 527 18.07 25.97 17.34
C GLU A 527 17.76 25.22 18.66
N ALA A 528 18.12 25.78 19.82
CA ALA A 528 17.76 25.18 21.12
C ALA A 528 16.24 25.14 21.38
N PHE A 529 15.46 25.89 20.59
CA PHE A 529 14.02 26.02 20.73
C PHE A 529 13.22 24.95 19.95
N ALA A 530 13.83 24.29 18.97
CA ALA A 530 13.11 23.43 18.01
C ALA A 530 13.07 21.95 18.41
N HIS A 531 13.92 21.48 19.33
CA HIS A 531 14.05 20.06 19.63
C HIS A 531 14.09 19.76 21.13
N GLY A 532 12.91 19.75 21.75
CA GLY A 532 12.67 19.12 23.06
C GLY A 532 11.75 17.92 22.91
N PHE A 533 12.30 16.70 22.90
CA PHE A 533 11.51 15.48 23.05
C PHE A 533 11.08 15.31 24.51
N LEU A 534 9.77 15.29 24.77
CA LEU A 534 9.19 14.69 25.97
C LEU A 534 8.20 13.61 25.50
N GLY A 535 8.42 12.37 25.95
CA GLY A 535 7.64 11.21 25.52
C GLY A 535 6.18 11.28 26.00
N GLY A 536 5.25 11.09 25.06
CA GLY A 536 3.81 10.91 25.28
C GLY A 536 3.01 11.37 24.06
N ALA A 537 2.21 10.48 23.47
CA ALA A 537 1.47 10.74 22.23
C ALA A 537 0.35 11.77 22.43
N ASP A 538 0.55 12.99 21.94
CA ASP A 538 -0.34 13.70 20.99
C ASP A 538 0.00 15.20 20.93
N ARG A 539 0.54 15.62 19.77
CA ARG A 539 0.84 16.97 19.24
C ARG A 539 2.01 17.79 19.88
N PRO A 540 2.87 18.41 19.06
CA PRO A 540 3.84 19.41 19.52
C PRO A 540 3.15 20.76 19.73
N GLN A 541 3.21 21.30 20.95
CA GLN A 541 2.92 22.71 21.19
C GLN A 541 4.24 23.47 21.29
N SER A 542 4.59 24.24 20.26
CA SER A 542 5.65 25.25 20.37
C SER A 542 5.05 26.50 21.02
N GLY A 543 5.37 26.74 22.30
CA GLY A 543 4.97 27.93 23.04
C GLY A 543 5.57 27.92 24.46
N ILE A 544 5.92 29.09 24.98
CA ILE A 544 6.32 29.25 26.39
C ILE A 544 5.04 29.39 27.22
N SER A 545 4.73 28.38 28.03
CA SER A 545 3.67 28.49 29.05
C SER A 545 4.27 28.89 30.39
N ALA A 546 3.78 29.97 31.01
CA ALA A 546 4.08 30.33 32.38
C ALA A 546 2.88 30.02 33.28
N VAL A 547 3.10 29.24 34.34
CA VAL A 547 2.08 28.92 35.35
C VAL A 547 2.44 29.66 36.63
N PHE A 548 1.53 30.51 37.11
CA PHE A 548 1.72 31.26 38.35
C PHE A 548 0.90 30.61 39.46
N LYS A 549 1.51 30.43 40.64
CA LYS A 549 0.83 29.90 41.82
C LYS A 549 0.88 30.91 42.96
N GLY A 550 -0.27 31.53 43.27
CA GLY A 550 -0.42 32.31 44.48
C GLY A 550 -0.42 31.40 45.71
N ILE A 551 0.41 31.70 46.71
CA ILE A 551 0.37 31.04 48.02
C ILE A 551 0.30 32.15 49.06
N ASP A 552 -0.87 32.33 49.69
CA ASP A 552 -1.00 33.17 50.88
C ASP A 552 -0.40 32.43 52.09
N PHE A 553 0.56 33.06 52.77
CA PHE A 553 1.24 32.50 53.94
C PHE A 553 0.40 32.50 55.23
N ASN A 554 -0.82 33.03 55.23
CA ASN A 554 -1.74 32.89 56.36
C ASN A 554 -2.48 31.54 56.41
N GLY A 555 -2.17 30.63 55.48
CA GLY A 555 -2.32 29.19 55.71
C GLY A 555 -3.75 28.64 55.77
N ASN A 556 -4.75 29.28 55.15
CA ASN A 556 -6.09 28.67 55.10
C ASN A 556 -7.02 29.04 53.93
N ARG A 557 -6.55 29.63 52.81
CA ARG A 557 -7.38 29.80 51.61
C ARG A 557 -6.59 29.57 50.32
N TRP A 558 -7.24 28.88 49.37
CA TRP A 558 -6.81 28.83 47.98
C TRP A 558 -7.29 30.12 47.32
N VAL A 559 -6.46 30.72 46.49
CA VAL A 559 -6.80 31.94 45.77
C VAL A 559 -6.77 31.61 44.29
N ASP A 560 -7.95 31.67 43.64
CA ASP A 560 -8.05 31.53 42.20
C ASP A 560 -7.62 32.85 41.54
N VAL A 561 -6.68 32.77 40.60
CA VAL A 561 -6.26 33.91 39.80
C VAL A 561 -7.30 34.09 38.71
N ALA A 562 -8.18 35.07 38.87
CA ALA A 562 -9.37 35.18 38.03
C ALA A 562 -9.12 35.86 36.68
N ASP A 563 -8.08 36.69 36.51
CA ASP A 563 -7.74 37.29 35.23
C ASP A 563 -6.31 37.87 35.20
N ILE A 564 -5.67 37.84 34.03
CA ILE A 564 -4.47 38.64 33.71
C ILE A 564 -4.95 39.79 32.82
N GLY A 565 -4.85 41.02 33.32
CA GLY A 565 -5.52 42.17 32.69
C GLY A 565 -4.86 42.67 31.41
N SER A 566 -3.52 42.56 31.29
CA SER A 566 -2.79 42.81 30.03
C SER A 566 -1.35 42.30 30.10
N VAL A 567 -0.77 41.98 28.94
CA VAL A 567 0.66 41.70 28.76
C VAL A 567 1.23 42.80 27.87
N ARG A 568 2.26 43.52 28.33
CA ARG A 568 2.93 44.55 27.51
C ARG A 568 4.37 44.14 27.23
N VAL A 569 4.75 44.25 25.97
CA VAL A 569 6.13 44.15 25.50
C VAL A 569 6.73 45.55 25.50
N ALA A 570 7.98 45.70 25.93
CA ALA A 570 8.60 47.00 26.20
C ALA A 570 8.74 47.94 24.97
N GLU A 571 8.45 47.49 23.76
CA GLU A 571 8.32 48.33 22.58
C GLU A 571 6.89 48.33 22.03
N GLY A 572 6.10 49.28 22.52
CA GLY A 572 5.06 49.99 21.76
C GLY A 572 3.76 49.27 21.39
N ASP A 573 3.78 47.96 21.15
CA ASP A 573 2.61 47.25 20.63
C ASP A 573 1.90 46.48 21.76
N VAL A 574 0.62 46.80 21.93
CA VAL A 574 -0.33 46.07 22.78
C VAL A 574 -0.80 44.87 21.96
N VAL A 575 -0.56 43.65 22.43
CA VAL A 575 -1.18 42.43 21.91
C VAL A 575 -2.48 42.19 22.65
#